data_AF-A0A433BMW5-F1
#
_entry.id   AF-A0A433BMW5-F1
#
_cell.length_a   1.000
_cell.length_b   1.000
_cell.length_c   1.000
_cell.angle_alpha   90.00
_cell.angle_beta   90.00
_cell.angle_gamma   90.00
#
_symmetry.space_group_name_H-M   'P 1'
#
loop_
_entity.id
_entity.type
_entity.pdbx_description
1 polymer ?
#
loop_
_entity_poly.entity_id
_entity_poly.type
_entity_poly.pdbx_seq_one_letter_code
_entity_poly.pdbx_strand_id
1 'polypeptide(L)' 'MSVAQTPMASERVSQETEASYDLWFRTKVAEALHSTQPPLPHDAAVARVKALLQERRQARAARSLVR' A
#
# COMPACT_ATOMS: atom_id res chain seq x y z
N MET A 1 27.79 -2.16 -4.75
CA MET A 1 27.12 -3.24 -5.48
C MET A 1 26.30 -2.60 -6.59
N SER A 2 26.72 -2.78 -7.85
CA SER A 2 26.05 -2.18 -9.01
C SER A 2 24.85 -3.06 -9.38
N VAL A 3 23.65 -2.53 -9.24
CA VAL A 3 22.42 -3.20 -9.69
C VAL A 3 22.37 -3.10 -11.22
N ALA A 4 22.43 -4.26 -11.88
CA ALA A 4 22.32 -4.38 -13.32
C ALA A 4 20.98 -3.79 -13.78
N GLN A 5 21.03 -2.66 -14.48
CA GLN A 5 19.86 -2.02 -15.07
C GLN A 5 19.39 -2.87 -16.25
N THR A 6 18.47 -3.80 -15.98
CA THR A 6 17.80 -4.56 -17.05
C THR A 6 16.86 -3.65 -17.83
N PRO A 7 16.74 -3.80 -19.17
CA PRO A 7 15.93 -2.93 -20.03
C PRO A 7 14.40 -3.01 -19.80
N MET A 8 13.93 -3.83 -18.85
CA MET A 8 12.53 -3.83 -18.37
C MET A 8 12.30 -2.95 -17.15
N ALA A 9 13.34 -2.28 -16.62
CA ALA A 9 13.21 -1.30 -15.56
C ALA A 9 12.48 -0.07 -16.13
N SER A 10 11.16 -0.10 -15.93
CA SER A 10 10.17 0.96 -16.14
C SER A 10 10.77 2.35 -16.41
N GLU A 11 10.42 2.92 -17.56
CA GLU A 11 10.95 4.15 -18.17
C GLU A 11 10.91 5.44 -17.30
N ARG A 12 10.55 5.40 -16.00
CA ARG A 12 10.26 6.60 -15.17
C ARG A 12 10.52 6.52 -13.66
N VAL A 13 11.29 5.58 -13.12
CA VAL A 13 11.68 5.65 -11.69
C VAL A 13 13.13 6.14 -11.58
N SER A 14 13.34 7.34 -11.06
CA SER A 14 14.69 7.83 -10.74
C SER A 14 15.29 6.96 -9.62
N GLN A 15 16.60 6.72 -9.66
CA GLN A 15 17.31 5.91 -8.66
C GLN A 15 17.06 6.37 -7.22
N GLU A 16 16.88 7.67 -7.01
CA GLU A 16 16.54 8.25 -5.71
C GLU A 16 15.11 7.89 -5.26
N THR A 17 14.16 7.85 -6.19
CA THR A 17 12.78 7.42 -5.93
C THR A 17 12.72 5.93 -5.60
N GLU A 18 13.53 5.11 -6.27
CA GLU A 18 13.64 3.68 -6.00
C GLU A 18 14.22 3.40 -4.61
N ALA A 19 15.31 4.08 -4.23
CA ALA A 19 15.92 3.93 -2.91
C ALA A 19 14.99 4.39 -1.77
N SER A 20 14.25 5.49 -1.97
CA SER A 20 13.26 5.97 -1.00
C SER A 20 12.08 5.01 -0.85
N TYR A 21 11.59 4.47 -1.97
CA TYR A 21 10.54 3.45 -1.97
C TYR A 21 10.99 2.17 -1.26
N ASP A 22 12.19 1.68 -1.57
CA ASP A 22 12.76 0.48 -0.97
C ASP A 22 12.92 0.62 0.55
N LEU A 23 13.44 1.77 1.02
CA LEU A 23 13.59 2.03 2.44
C LEU A 23 12.22 2.04 3.16
N TRP A 24 11.24 2.74 2.58
CA TRP A 24 9.89 2.77 3.12
C TRP A 24 9.26 1.37 3.15
N PHE A 25 9.37 0.62 2.05
CA PHE A 25 8.78 -0.71 1.93
C PHE A 25 9.38 -1.69 2.95
N ARG A 26 10.71 -1.72 3.08
CA ARG A 26 11.40 -2.57 4.05
C ARG A 26 11.04 -2.21 5.49
N THR A 27 10.91 -0.91 5.78
CA THR A 27 10.45 -0.45 7.10
C THR A 27 9.03 -0.95 7.39
N LYS A 28 8.11 -0.84 6.42
CA LYS A 28 6.74 -1.34 6.56
C LYS A 28 6.65 -2.85 6.74
N VAL A 29 7.47 -3.62 6.02
CA VAL A 29 7.54 -5.06 6.19
C VAL A 29 8.09 -5.43 7.57
N ALA A 30 9.14 -4.74 8.03
CA ALA A 30 9.68 -4.96 9.37
C ALA A 30 8.63 -4.65 10.45
N GLU A 31 7.91 -3.53 10.35
CA GLU A 31 6.80 -3.21 11.27
C GLU A 31 5.75 -4.32 11.32
N ALA A 32 5.36 -4.86 10.16
CA ALA A 32 4.38 -5.94 10.07
C ALA A 32 4.89 -7.26 10.69
N LEU A 33 6.16 -7.62 10.47
CA LEU A 33 6.77 -8.82 11.03
C LEU A 33 6.93 -8.78 12.55
N HIS A 34 7.17 -7.59 13.12
CA HIS A 34 7.26 -7.40 14.57
C HIS A 34 5.90 -7.17 15.25
N SER A 35 4.80 -7.15 14.49
CA SER A 35 3.46 -6.98 15.04
C SER A 35 3.06 -8.18 15.91
N THR A 36 2.60 -7.91 17.13
CA THR A 36 2.05 -8.92 18.05
C THR A 36 0.56 -9.16 17.84
N GLN A 37 -0.04 -8.54 16.82
CA GLN A 37 -1.46 -8.70 16.54
C GLN A 37 -1.78 -10.13 16.10
N PRO A 38 -2.94 -10.67 16.49
CA PRO A 38 -3.34 -12.00 16.06
C PRO A 38 -3.54 -12.03 14.54
N PRO A 39 -3.26 -13.17 13.89
CA PRO A 39 -3.52 -13.33 12.46
C PRO A 39 -5.02 -13.18 12.18
N LEU A 40 -5.35 -12.45 11.13
CA LEU A 40 -6.72 -12.22 10.69
C LEU A 40 -7.10 -13.27 9.63
N PRO A 41 -8.21 -14.01 9.79
CA PRO A 41 -8.70 -14.91 8.74
C PRO A 41 -8.95 -14.16 7.43
N HIS A 42 -8.72 -14.84 6.30
CA HIS A 42 -8.85 -14.24 4.97
C HIS A 42 -10.20 -13.53 4.77
N ASP A 43 -11.31 -14.21 5.07
CA ASP A 43 -12.65 -13.67 4.88
C ASP A 43 -12.92 -12.43 5.73
N ALA A 44 -12.39 -12.42 6.97
CA ALA A 44 -12.49 -11.26 7.86
C ALA A 44 -11.67 -10.07 7.34
N ALA A 45 -10.48 -10.32 6.76
CA ALA A 45 -9.68 -9.29 6.13
C ALA A 45 -10.40 -8.67 4.92
N VAL A 46 -10.98 -9.52 4.06
CA VAL A 46 -11.77 -9.08 2.90
C VAL A 46 -13.00 -8.29 3.33
N ALA A 47 -13.73 -8.75 4.35
CA ALA A 47 -14.89 -8.04 4.89
C ALA A 47 -14.52 -6.65 5.42
N ARG A 48 -13.41 -6.54 6.16
CA ARG A 48 -12.90 -5.26 6.68
C ARG A 48 -12.57 -4.28 5.55
N VAL A 49 -11.89 -4.74 4.50
CA VAL A 49 -11.55 -3.90 3.34
C VAL A 49 -12.81 -3.46 2.59
N LYS A 50 -13.77 -4.37 2.38
CA LYS A 50 -15.05 -4.05 1.71
C LYS A 50 -15.82 -2.97 2.48
N ALA A 51 -15.93 -3.10 3.80
CA ALA A 51 -16.60 -2.11 4.64
C ALA A 51 -15.96 -0.72 4.50
N LEU A 52 -14.63 -0.64 4.64
CA LEU A 52 -13.89 0.61 4.49
C LEU A 52 -14.11 1.24 3.09
N LEU A 53 -14.10 0.44 2.03
CA LEU A 53 -14.35 0.95 0.67
C LEU A 53 -15.77 1.51 0.52
N GLN A 54 -16.78 0.86 1.11
CA GLN A 54 -18.16 1.36 1.06
C GLN A 54 -18.30 2.68 1.81
N GLU A 55 -17.73 2.80 3.02
CA GLU A 55 -17.72 4.05 3.78
C GLU A 55 -17.09 5.18 2.95
N ARG A 56 -15.95 4.93 2.31
CA ARG A 56 -15.28 5.94 1.47
C ARG A 56 -16.10 6.33 0.25
N ARG A 57 -16.85 5.40 -0.35
CA ARG A 57 -17.76 5.69 -1.47
C ARG A 57 -18.93 6.56 -1.03
N GLN A 58 -19.56 6.22 0.10
CA GLN A 58 -20.66 7.01 0.67
C GLN A 58 -20.20 8.42 1.03
N ALA A 59 -19.03 8.56 1.68
CA ALA A 59 -18.47 9.85 2.02
C ALA A 59 -18.19 10.73 0.78
N ARG A 60 -17.69 10.13 -0.32
CA ARG A 60 -17.50 10.84 -1.60
C ARG A 60 -18.83 11.26 -2.21
N ALA A 61 -19.82 10.37 -2.23
CA ALA A 61 -21.15 10.67 -2.76
C ALA A 61 -21.84 11.81 -1.97
N ALA A 62 -21.80 11.74 -0.64
CA ALA A 62 -22.30 12.81 0.22
C ALA A 62 -21.61 14.14 -0.07
N ARG A 63 -20.27 14.14 -0.24
CA ARG A 63 -19.51 15.35 -0.56
C ARG A 63 -19.84 15.89 -1.96
N SER A 64 -20.18 15.04 -2.92
CA SER A 64 -20.63 15.49 -4.25
C SER A 64 -22.04 16.07 -4.25
N LEU A 65 -22.90 15.70 -3.29
CA LEU A 65 -24.26 16.22 -3.15
C LEU A 65 -24.32 17.57 -2.42
N VAL A 66 -23.24 17.95 -1.72
CA VAL A 66 -23.11 19.24 -1.02
C VAL A 66 -22.52 20.32 -1.95
N ARG A 67 -22.15 19.97 -3.19
CA ARG A 67 -21.60 20.89 -4.20
C ARG A 67 -22.68 21.34 -5.18
#